data_AF-A0A0B8P179-F1
#
_entry.id   AF-A0A0B8P179-F1
#
_cell.length_a   1.000
_cell.length_b   1.000
_cell.length_c   1.000
_cell.angle_alpha   90.00
_cell.angle_beta   90.00
_cell.angle_gamma   90.00
#
_symmetry.space_group_name_H-M   'P 1'
#
loop_
_entity.id
_entity.type
_entity.pdbx_description
1 polymer ?
#
loop_
_entity_poly.entity_id
_entity_poly.type
_entity_poly.pdbx_seq_one_letter_code
_entity_poly.pdbx_strand_id
1 'polypeptide(L)' 'MKMPFGKYAGRVLIDLPEEYLLWFENKAEWPKGELGRLLQLCLALKIEGLDSVVKPLKADYRG' A
#
# COMPACT_ATOMS: atom_id res chain seq x y z
N MET A 1 -3.22 -3.16 8.00
CA MET A 1 -1.79 -3.46 8.27
C MET A 1 -0.95 -2.19 8.17
N LYS A 2 0.11 -2.08 8.97
CA LYS A 2 1.11 -1.01 8.89
C LYS A 2 2.38 -1.52 8.22
N MET A 3 3.08 -0.66 7.49
CA MET A 3 4.36 -0.95 6.88
C MET A 3 5.39 -1.30 7.97
N PRO A 4 6.05 -2.47 7.91
CA PRO A 4 6.93 -2.91 9.00
C PRO A 4 8.35 -2.35 8.93
N PHE A 5 8.80 -1.79 7.80
CA PHE A 5 10.18 -1.30 7.61
C PHE A 5 10.26 -0.17 6.59
N GLY A 6 11.47 0.35 6.39
CA GLY A 6 11.78 1.37 5.40
C GLY A 6 11.37 2.78 5.83
N LYS A 7 11.41 3.74 4.87
CA LYS A 7 11.13 5.16 5.12
C LYS A 7 9.73 5.42 5.68
N TYR A 8 8.77 4.56 5.38
CA TYR A 8 7.36 4.70 5.76
C TYR A 8 6.92 3.69 6.82
N ALA A 9 7.85 3.12 7.58
CA ALA A 9 7.55 2.23 8.69
C ALA A 9 6.50 2.85 9.64
N GLY A 10 5.52 2.04 10.06
CA GLY A 10 4.41 2.46 10.91
C GLY A 10 3.23 3.12 10.19
N ARG A 11 3.35 3.48 8.89
CA ARG A 11 2.21 3.98 8.10
C ARG A 11 1.31 2.86 7.61
N VAL A 12 0.02 3.14 7.42
CA VAL A 12 -0.90 2.17 6.81
C VAL A 12 -0.54 1.98 5.33
N LEU A 13 -0.58 0.74 4.83
CA LEU A 13 -0.14 0.42 3.46
C LEU A 13 -0.83 1.26 2.37
N ILE A 14 -2.14 1.50 2.50
CA ILE A 14 -2.90 2.31 1.53
C ILE A 14 -2.47 3.79 1.50
N ASP A 15 -1.88 4.29 2.60
CA ASP A 15 -1.38 5.67 2.70
C ASP A 15 0.05 5.81 2.17
N LEU A 16 0.67 4.71 1.72
CA LEU A 16 1.98 4.78 1.10
C LEU A 16 1.91 5.57 -0.21
N PRO A 17 2.89 6.44 -0.51
CA PRO A 17 2.93 7.15 -1.79
C PRO A 17 3.05 6.18 -2.96
N GLU A 18 2.43 6.50 -4.09
CA GLU A 18 2.53 5.71 -5.32
C GLU A 18 3.98 5.53 -5.76
N GLU A 19 4.77 6.61 -5.75
CA GLU A 19 6.20 6.59 -6.10
C GLU A 19 7.01 5.58 -5.28
N TYR A 20 6.62 5.37 -4.01
CA TYR A 20 7.28 4.41 -3.14
C TYR A 20 6.95 2.97 -3.52
N LEU A 21 5.73 2.72 -3.97
CA LEU A 21 5.31 1.41 -4.44
C LEU A 21 5.87 1.12 -5.84
N LEU A 22 5.89 2.12 -6.73
CA LEU A 22 6.56 2.04 -8.04
C LEU A 22 8.05 1.77 -7.91
N TRP A 23 8.71 2.25 -6.85
CA TRP A 23 10.10 1.90 -6.59
C TRP A 23 10.31 0.40 -6.41
N PHE A 24 9.40 -0.30 -5.70
CA PHE A 24 9.45 -1.76 -5.55
C PHE A 24 9.15 -2.47 -6.88
N GLU A 25 8.16 -2.00 -7.64
CA GLU A 25 7.82 -2.49 -8.99
C GLU A 25 9.03 -2.39 -9.94
N ASN A 26 9.66 -1.21 -10.01
CA ASN A 26 10.83 -0.95 -10.83
C ASN A 26 12.06 -1.77 -10.42
N LYS A 27 12.19 -2.09 -9.13
CA LYS A 27 13.25 -2.97 -8.62
C LYS A 27 12.92 -4.46 -8.77
N ALA A 28 11.69 -4.80 -9.18
CA ALA A 28 11.15 -6.16 -9.19
C ALA A 28 11.35 -6.91 -7.86
N GLU A 29 11.43 -6.20 -6.74
CA GLU A 29 11.76 -6.76 -5.43
C GLU A 29 10.62 -6.50 -4.46
N TRP A 30 9.62 -7.38 -4.47
CA TRP A 30 8.52 -7.30 -3.52
C TRP A 30 8.82 -8.12 -2.26
N PRO A 31 8.39 -7.65 -1.07
CA PRO A 31 8.45 -8.46 0.14
C PRO A 31 7.67 -9.77 -0.04
N LYS A 32 8.19 -10.89 0.42
CA LYS A 32 7.48 -12.18 0.30
C LYS A 32 6.23 -12.23 1.19
N GLY A 33 5.27 -13.05 0.80
CA GLY A 33 4.08 -13.35 1.60
C GLY A 33 2.94 -12.35 1.43
N GLU A 34 2.17 -12.15 2.50
CA GLU A 34 1.00 -11.27 2.48
C GLU A 34 1.37 -9.80 2.23
N LEU A 35 2.49 -9.34 2.81
CA LEU A 35 2.93 -7.95 2.68
C LEU A 35 3.15 -7.54 1.22
N GLY A 36 3.88 -8.34 0.43
CA GLY A 36 4.09 -8.03 -0.99
C GLY A 36 2.80 -8.00 -1.79
N ARG A 37 1.90 -8.97 -1.56
CA ARG A 37 0.59 -9.01 -2.21
C ARG A 37 -0.24 -7.76 -1.89
N LEU A 38 -0.24 -7.32 -0.64
CA LEU A 38 -0.94 -6.11 -0.22
C LEU A 38 -0.31 -4.84 -0.81
N LEU A 39 1.02 -4.77 -0.93
CA LEU A 39 1.71 -3.64 -1.54
C LEU A 39 1.43 -3.55 -3.04
N GLN A 40 1.45 -4.68 -3.76
CA GLN A 40 1.06 -4.76 -5.17
C GLN A 40 -0.40 -4.34 -5.37
N LEU A 41 -1.30 -4.81 -4.51
CA LEU A 41 -2.71 -4.38 -4.54
C LEU A 41 -2.84 -2.87 -4.28
N CYS A 42 -2.11 -2.32 -3.30
CA CYS A 42 -2.12 -0.87 -3.05
C CYS A 42 -1.61 -0.07 -4.26
N LEU A 43 -0.65 -0.60 -5.00
CA LEU A 43 -0.15 0.04 -6.21
C LEU A 43 -1.17 0.00 -7.35
N ALA A 44 -1.74 -1.18 -7.61
CA ALA A 44 -2.78 -1.34 -8.62
C ALA A 44 -3.97 -0.39 -8.35
N LEU A 45 -4.43 -0.30 -7.10
CA LEU A 45 -5.49 0.62 -6.71
C LEU A 45 -5.15 2.10 -6.96
N LYS A 46 -3.87 2.48 -6.84
CA LYS A 46 -3.42 3.87 -7.09
C LYS A 46 -3.32 4.17 -8.57
N ILE A 47 -2.74 3.24 -9.35
CA ILE A 47 -2.64 3.36 -10.82
C ILE A 47 -4.03 3.52 -11.44
N GLU A 48 -5.01 2.74 -10.97
CA GLU A 48 -6.40 2.80 -11.44
C GLU A 48 -7.19 4.00 -10.86
N GLY A 49 -6.61 4.82 -9.97
CA GLY A 49 -7.29 5.94 -9.32
C GLY A 49 -8.43 5.52 -8.36
N LEU A 50 -8.43 4.27 -7.91
CA LEU A 50 -9.46 3.67 -7.04
C LEU A 50 -9.11 3.79 -5.54
N ASP A 51 -8.09 4.57 -5.17
CA ASP A 51 -7.71 4.78 -3.77
C ASP A 51 -8.85 5.39 -2.94
N SER A 52 -9.71 6.19 -3.59
CA SER A 52 -10.87 6.84 -3.00
C SER A 52 -11.97 5.85 -2.58
N VAL A 53 -12.05 4.68 -3.21
CA VAL A 53 -13.02 3.61 -2.88
C VAL A 53 -12.66 2.91 -1.58
N VAL A 54 -11.37 2.86 -1.23
CA VAL A 54 -10.89 2.20 0.00
C VAL A 54 -10.91 3.15 1.21
N LYS A 55 -10.89 4.47 0.98
CA LYS A 55 -10.99 5.49 2.05
C LYS A 55 -12.23 5.36 2.94
N PRO A 56 -13.47 5.15 2.43
CA PRO A 56 -14.65 5.01 3.30
C PRO A 56 -14.60 3.75 4.18
N LEU A 57 -14.02 2.64 3.70
CA LEU A 57 -13.86 1.41 4.50
C LEU A 57 -12.91 1.61 5.71
N LYS A 58 -12.00 2.58 5.62
CA LYS A 58 -11.08 2.95 6.70
C LYS A 58 -11.77 3.72 7.83
N ALA A 59 -12.89 4.39 7.54
CA ALA A 59 -13.67 5.10 8.55
C ALA A 59 -14.49 4.13 9.41
N ASP A 60 -15.00 3.06 8.81
CA ASP A 60 -15.86 2.08 9.47
C ASP A 60 -15.09 1.18 10.47
N TYR A 61 -13.81 0.90 10.19
CA TYR A 61 -12.93 0.12 11.08
C TYR A 61 -12.33 0.93 12.26
N ARG A 62 -12.73 2.19 12.45
CA ARG A 62 -12.39 3.00 13.63
C ARG A 62 -13.51 3.04 14.68
N GLY A 63 -14.59 2.28 14.48
CA GLY A 63 -15.63 2.03 15.49
C GLY A 63 -15.21 0.99 16.52
#